data_AF-A0A4R8IMZ7-F1
#
_entry.id   AF-A0A4R8IMZ7-F1
#
_cell.length_a   1.000
_cell.length_b   1.000
_cell.length_c   1.000
_cell.angle_alpha   90.00
_cell.angle_beta   90.00
_cell.angle_gamma   90.00
#
_symmetry.space_group_name_H-M   'P 1'
#
loop_
_entity.id
_entity.type
_entity.pdbx_description
1 polymer ?
#
loop_
_entity_poly.entity_id
_entity_poly.type
_entity_poly.pdbx_seq_one_letter_code
_entity_poly.pdbx_strand_id
1 'polypeptide(L)'
;MSLIRPFSGLRPAPEHADDVIAPPYDVLNSQEARDKVQGRPYSFLHISKPEIDLPEDTDPYSDSVYAKGAENLQNLIDNDILMREAQPSYYFYQLQMGEHIQIGLVAVASVAEYDRNRIRKHEYTRPDKETDRVKQIDALNAQTGPVFLTYRHNATIDDLVETIRQTPPLYDLIADDGVRHVLWRVDDPADIETITSTFEAMDCLYIADGHHRSAAASRVAEMRAATGKTNGEASHDYFLSVIFPDDQMMILDYNRVIRDLNGLDQAAFLDKLEEAFRIEPSSESVKPGQSGEFGMYLGGQWYRLAIEPGRIPKADPVGRLDVSLLQNNLIDPVLGINDPRRDKRIDFVGGIRGLAELERRVDSGEMAVAFALYPTSLSDLMAVADANEVMPPKSTWFEPKLADGLVSHVLD
;
A
#
# COMPACT_ATOMS: atom_id res chain seq x y z
N MET A 1 -11.72 -9.62 22.37
CA MET A 1 -11.02 -8.43 21.85
C MET A 1 -11.81 -7.94 20.67
N SER A 2 -11.98 -6.62 20.55
CA SER A 2 -12.65 -6.08 19.37
C SER A 2 -11.71 -6.08 18.16
N LEU A 3 -12.26 -6.34 16.96
CA LEU A 3 -11.56 -6.34 15.68
C LEU A 3 -10.86 -5.00 15.42
N ILE A 4 -11.52 -3.91 15.78
CA ILE A 4 -11.01 -2.55 15.72
C ILE A 4 -11.41 -1.80 16.99
N ARG A 5 -10.75 -0.69 17.30
CA ARG A 5 -11.17 0.21 18.37
C ARG A 5 -10.92 1.68 18.03
N PRO A 6 -11.66 2.62 18.64
CA PRO A 6 -11.27 4.03 18.61
C PRO A 6 -9.99 4.21 19.43
N PHE A 7 -9.26 5.29 19.18
CA PHE A 7 -7.99 5.55 19.85
C PHE A 7 -7.72 7.05 20.01
N SER A 8 -6.87 7.40 20.98
CA SER A 8 -6.41 8.77 21.20
C SER A 8 -5.32 9.11 20.19
N GLY A 9 -5.75 9.50 18.99
CA GLY A 9 -4.87 9.81 17.87
C GLY A 9 -3.95 10.99 18.16
N LEU A 10 -2.68 10.85 17.76
CA LEU A 10 -1.71 11.94 17.69
C LEU A 10 -1.78 12.54 16.28
N ARG A 11 -2.16 13.81 16.16
CA ARG A 11 -2.42 14.47 14.87
C ARG A 11 -1.96 15.94 14.89
N PRO A 12 -1.79 16.59 13.73
CA PRO A 12 -1.43 18.00 13.69
C PRO A 12 -2.45 18.91 14.38
N ALA A 13 -2.00 19.99 15.00
CA ALA A 13 -2.89 21.12 15.25
C ALA A 13 -3.50 21.58 13.90
N PRO A 14 -4.78 21.98 13.85
CA PRO A 14 -5.45 22.32 12.58
C PRO A 14 -4.67 23.28 11.67
N GLU A 15 -4.02 24.28 12.25
CA GLU A 15 -3.19 25.28 11.57
C GLU A 15 -1.89 24.73 10.96
N HIS A 16 -1.44 23.55 11.39
CA HIS A 16 -0.18 22.93 10.96
C HIS A 16 -0.37 21.70 10.07
N ALA A 17 -1.62 21.30 9.78
CA ALA A 17 -1.89 20.09 9.01
C ALA A 17 -1.22 20.09 7.62
N ASP A 18 -1.23 21.23 6.93
CA ASP A 18 -0.61 21.41 5.62
C ASP A 18 0.94 21.40 5.68
N ASP A 19 1.51 21.91 6.79
CA ASP A 19 2.96 21.90 7.00
C ASP A 19 3.47 20.48 7.31
N VAL A 20 2.66 19.68 8.03
CA VAL A 20 3.02 18.35 8.51
C VAL A 20 2.79 17.26 7.47
N ILE A 21 1.66 17.27 6.76
CA ILE A 21 1.30 16.19 5.84
C ILE A 21 2.45 15.86 4.87
N ALA A 22 2.68 14.57 4.68
CA ALA A 22 3.72 14.10 3.77
C ALA A 22 3.32 12.82 3.02
N PRO A 23 3.91 12.54 1.86
CA PRO A 23 3.75 11.25 1.20
C PRO A 23 4.32 10.11 2.06
N PRO A 24 3.87 8.85 1.85
CA PRO A 24 4.42 7.69 2.53
C PRO A 24 5.93 7.56 2.38
N TYR A 25 6.58 7.05 3.42
CA TYR A 25 8.03 6.81 3.41
C TYR A 25 8.52 5.87 2.28
N ASP A 26 7.66 5.00 1.76
CA ASP A 26 8.01 3.96 0.78
C ASP A 26 7.77 4.35 -0.68
N VAL A 27 7.27 5.57 -0.93
CA VAL A 27 7.12 6.13 -2.29
C VAL A 27 8.25 7.09 -2.70
N LEU A 28 9.18 7.39 -1.78
CA LEU A 28 10.31 8.29 -2.02
C LEU A 28 11.65 7.64 -1.66
N ASN A 29 12.67 7.90 -2.47
CA ASN A 29 14.04 7.69 -2.05
C ASN A 29 14.54 8.86 -1.16
N SER A 30 15.68 8.69 -0.50
CA SER A 30 16.19 9.67 0.47
C SER A 30 16.58 11.02 -0.18
N GLN A 31 16.99 11.03 -1.46
CA GLN A 31 17.28 12.28 -2.16
C GLN A 31 15.99 13.05 -2.46
N GLU A 32 14.97 12.39 -3.01
CA GLU A 32 13.66 13.00 -3.27
C GLU A 32 13.03 13.54 -1.98
N ALA A 33 13.22 12.83 -0.86
CA ALA A 33 12.75 13.29 0.45
C ALA A 33 13.51 14.55 0.93
N ARG A 34 14.84 14.61 0.79
CA ARG A 34 15.64 15.82 1.11
C ARG A 34 15.20 17.03 0.28
N ASP A 35 14.93 16.82 -1.00
CA ASP A 35 14.48 17.89 -1.90
C ASP A 35 13.08 18.37 -1.51
N LYS A 36 12.17 17.46 -1.15
CA LYS A 36 10.79 17.79 -0.74
C LYS A 36 10.70 18.55 0.58
N VAL A 37 11.60 18.32 1.53
CA VAL A 37 11.55 18.99 2.85
C VAL A 37 12.22 20.38 2.86
N GLN A 38 12.78 20.84 1.74
CA GLN A 38 13.40 22.17 1.67
C GLN A 38 12.38 23.27 2.03
N GLY A 39 12.64 23.99 3.12
CA GLY A 39 11.74 25.03 3.63
C GLY A 39 10.49 24.52 4.35
N ARG A 40 10.38 23.20 4.61
CA ARG A 40 9.25 22.56 5.29
C ARG A 40 9.70 21.90 6.61
N PRO A 41 10.04 22.69 7.65
CA PRO A 41 10.63 22.18 8.89
C PRO A 41 9.71 21.25 9.70
N TYR A 42 8.40 21.25 9.42
CA TYR A 42 7.42 20.42 10.11
C TYR A 42 6.96 19.21 9.29
N SER A 43 7.52 19.01 8.08
CA SER A 43 7.14 17.88 7.24
C SER A 43 7.34 16.56 7.97
N PHE A 44 6.33 15.68 7.90
CA PHE A 44 6.37 14.39 8.56
C PHE A 44 7.46 13.46 8.01
N LEU A 45 8.07 13.79 6.86
CA LEU A 45 9.26 13.10 6.34
C LEU A 45 10.45 13.14 7.32
N HIS A 46 10.56 14.17 8.17
CA HIS A 46 11.56 14.20 9.23
C HIS A 46 11.40 13.04 10.24
N ILE A 47 10.19 12.47 10.35
CA ILE A 47 9.88 11.33 11.23
C ILE A 47 9.86 10.02 10.44
N SER A 48 9.29 10.01 9.23
CA SER A 48 9.11 8.80 8.44
C SER A 48 10.36 8.41 7.63
N LYS A 49 11.23 9.38 7.31
CA LYS A 49 12.54 9.21 6.67
C LYS A 49 13.64 10.02 7.39
N PRO A 50 13.96 9.74 8.68
CA PRO A 50 14.85 10.59 9.47
C PRO A 50 16.29 10.67 8.95
N GLU A 51 16.69 9.78 8.04
CA GLU A 51 18.01 9.81 7.41
C GLU A 51 18.26 11.09 6.60
N ILE A 52 17.19 11.85 6.27
CA ILE A 52 17.29 13.14 5.57
C ILE A 52 17.91 14.26 6.43
N ASP A 53 17.89 14.11 7.76
CA ASP A 53 18.43 15.06 8.73
C ASP A 53 19.84 14.68 9.23
N LEU A 54 20.42 13.63 8.64
CA LEU A 54 21.74 13.11 8.95
C LEU A 54 22.67 13.23 7.73
N PRO A 55 24.00 13.11 7.91
CA PRO A 55 24.96 13.10 6.79
C PRO A 55 24.54 12.12 5.70
N GLU A 56 24.73 12.47 4.44
CA GLU A 56 24.22 11.71 3.28
C GLU A 56 24.72 10.27 3.20
N ASP A 57 25.88 9.99 3.78
CA ASP A 57 26.53 8.67 3.84
C ASP A 57 26.07 7.82 5.04
N THR A 58 25.16 8.33 5.87
CA THR A 58 24.60 7.59 7.00
C THR A 58 23.78 6.40 6.51
N ASP A 59 24.04 5.20 7.06
CA ASP A 59 23.22 4.03 6.83
C ASP A 59 21.76 4.30 7.29
N PRO A 60 20.76 4.24 6.38
CA PRO A 60 19.36 4.47 6.71
C PRO A 60 18.80 3.52 7.78
N TYR A 61 19.46 2.40 8.05
CA TYR A 61 19.03 1.39 9.02
C TYR A 61 19.86 1.43 10.33
N SER A 62 20.66 2.47 10.52
CA SER A 62 21.44 2.67 11.75
C SER A 62 20.58 3.13 12.92
N ASP A 63 21.00 2.81 14.14
CA ASP A 63 20.28 3.21 15.35
C ASP A 63 20.17 4.74 15.52
N SER A 64 21.11 5.50 14.93
CA SER A 64 21.07 6.96 14.90
C SER A 64 19.91 7.53 14.08
N VAL A 65 19.48 6.84 13.01
CA VAL A 65 18.33 7.24 12.18
C VAL A 65 17.03 7.09 12.99
N TYR A 66 16.85 5.95 13.66
CA TYR A 66 15.66 5.74 14.49
C TYR A 66 15.59 6.72 15.67
N ALA A 67 16.73 6.99 16.32
CA ALA A 67 16.82 7.99 17.38
C ALA A 67 16.49 9.40 16.88
N LYS A 68 16.95 9.77 15.67
CA LYS A 68 16.61 11.06 15.05
C LYS A 68 15.11 11.18 14.76
N GLY A 69 14.48 10.10 14.28
CA GLY A 69 13.02 10.08 14.09
C GLY A 69 12.25 10.32 15.38
N ALA A 70 12.69 9.71 16.49
CA ALA A 70 12.09 9.89 17.80
C ALA A 70 12.28 11.32 18.33
N GLU A 71 13.48 11.88 18.17
CA GLU A 71 13.77 13.29 18.50
C GLU A 71 12.86 14.23 17.71
N ASN A 72 12.72 14.01 16.40
CA ASN A 72 11.88 14.84 15.53
C ASN A 72 10.39 14.75 15.91
N LEU A 73 9.89 13.55 16.21
CA LEU A 73 8.52 13.36 16.69
C LEU A 73 8.28 14.11 18.02
N GLN A 74 9.18 13.95 18.98
CA GLN A 74 9.08 14.63 20.27
C GLN A 74 9.15 16.15 20.11
N ASN A 75 10.02 16.66 19.24
CA ASN A 75 10.09 18.09 18.94
C ASN A 75 8.75 18.62 18.41
N LEU A 76 8.05 17.91 17.51
CA LEU A 76 6.75 18.37 17.03
C LEU A 76 5.68 18.36 18.13
N ILE A 77 5.75 17.41 19.08
CA ILE A 77 4.85 17.37 20.24
C ILE A 77 5.14 18.53 21.21
N ASP A 78 6.41 18.74 21.57
CA ASP A 78 6.82 19.76 22.54
C ASP A 78 6.59 21.20 22.06
N ASN A 79 6.50 21.39 20.74
CA ASN A 79 6.20 22.68 20.10
C ASN A 79 4.72 22.85 19.72
N ASP A 80 3.83 22.01 20.25
CA ASP A 80 2.38 22.04 19.99
C ASP A 80 1.99 21.90 18.50
N ILE A 81 2.90 21.39 17.66
CA ILE A 81 2.64 21.13 16.23
C ILE A 81 1.79 19.87 16.09
N LEU A 82 2.08 18.85 16.91
CA LEU A 82 1.26 17.65 17.05
C LEU A 82 0.56 17.65 18.40
N MET A 83 -0.74 17.35 18.40
CA MET A 83 -1.57 17.22 19.57
C MET A 83 -2.19 15.82 19.67
N ARG A 84 -2.34 15.30 20.88
CA ARG A 84 -3.00 14.02 21.13
C ARG A 84 -4.43 14.24 21.61
N GLU A 85 -5.37 13.49 21.05
CA GLU A 85 -6.77 13.57 21.47
C GLU A 85 -6.97 13.11 22.92
N ALA A 86 -7.80 13.85 23.65
CA ALA A 86 -8.10 13.56 25.05
C ALA A 86 -9.02 12.34 25.23
N GLN A 87 -9.80 12.00 24.20
CA GLN A 87 -10.73 10.86 24.20
C GLN A 87 -10.44 9.97 22.98
N PRO A 88 -10.65 8.65 23.08
CA PRO A 88 -10.59 7.77 21.93
C PRO A 88 -11.65 8.17 20.89
N SER A 89 -11.24 8.20 19.62
CA SER A 89 -12.14 8.49 18.50
C SER A 89 -11.83 7.59 17.30
N TYR A 90 -12.81 7.47 16.41
CA TYR A 90 -12.55 7.05 15.04
C TYR A 90 -12.39 8.28 14.15
N TYR A 91 -11.89 8.06 12.93
CA TYR A 91 -11.88 9.11 11.92
C TYR A 91 -12.35 8.56 10.58
N PHE A 92 -13.06 9.34 9.79
CA PHE A 92 -13.23 9.05 8.37
C PHE A 92 -12.20 9.85 7.57
N TYR A 93 -11.52 9.19 6.66
CA TYR A 93 -10.45 9.75 5.83
C TYR A 93 -10.79 9.57 4.36
N GLN A 94 -11.13 10.67 3.70
CA GLN A 94 -11.34 10.73 2.26
C GLN A 94 -10.04 11.04 1.52
N LEU A 95 -9.78 10.27 0.47
CA LEU A 95 -8.80 10.54 -0.56
C LEU A 95 -9.54 10.83 -1.86
N GLN A 96 -9.16 11.91 -2.54
CA GLN A 96 -9.69 12.25 -3.86
C GLN A 96 -8.55 12.49 -4.85
N MET A 97 -8.51 11.72 -5.93
CA MET A 97 -7.57 11.88 -7.04
C MET A 97 -8.35 12.00 -8.35
N GLY A 98 -8.37 13.21 -8.92
CA GLY A 98 -9.25 13.52 -10.05
C GLY A 98 -10.72 13.30 -9.68
N GLU A 99 -11.41 12.44 -10.42
CA GLU A 99 -12.80 12.07 -10.19
C GLU A 99 -12.96 10.89 -9.20
N HIS A 100 -11.88 10.16 -8.92
CA HIS A 100 -11.92 9.02 -8.00
C HIS A 100 -11.94 9.48 -6.55
N ILE A 101 -12.86 8.93 -5.76
CA ILE A 101 -13.03 9.23 -4.33
C ILE A 101 -13.12 7.91 -3.57
N GLN A 102 -12.39 7.80 -2.46
CA GLN A 102 -12.51 6.70 -1.51
C GLN A 102 -12.45 7.22 -0.08
N ILE A 103 -13.29 6.68 0.80
CA ILE A 103 -13.40 7.08 2.20
C ILE A 103 -13.18 5.86 3.08
N GLY A 104 -12.14 5.92 3.91
CA GLY A 104 -11.77 4.84 4.80
C GLY A 104 -11.93 5.22 6.27
N LEU A 105 -12.19 4.24 7.11
CA LEU A 105 -12.20 4.39 8.56
C LEU A 105 -10.78 4.30 9.11
N VAL A 106 -10.29 5.35 9.76
CA VAL A 106 -9.07 5.31 10.57
C VAL A 106 -9.40 4.72 11.93
N ALA A 107 -8.74 3.62 12.27
CA ALA A 107 -8.91 2.89 13.51
C ALA A 107 -7.58 2.25 13.92
N VAL A 108 -7.55 1.61 15.09
CA VAL A 108 -6.50 0.63 15.38
C VAL A 108 -7.10 -0.77 15.37
N ALA A 109 -6.53 -1.65 14.56
CA ALA A 109 -6.98 -3.02 14.34
C ALA A 109 -6.21 -4.02 15.22
N SER A 110 -6.86 -5.09 15.66
CA SER A 110 -6.28 -5.99 16.65
C SER A 110 -5.15 -6.86 16.08
N VAL A 111 -4.03 -6.92 16.80
CA VAL A 111 -2.91 -7.84 16.52
C VAL A 111 -3.35 -9.29 16.65
N ALA A 112 -4.11 -9.64 17.69
CA ALA A 112 -4.59 -11.01 17.90
C ALA A 112 -5.50 -11.49 16.74
N GLU A 113 -6.30 -10.59 16.19
CA GLU A 113 -7.16 -10.85 15.04
C GLU A 113 -6.37 -11.03 13.74
N TYR A 114 -5.26 -10.31 13.59
CA TYR A 114 -4.28 -10.51 12.53
C TYR A 114 -3.52 -11.84 12.66
N ASP A 115 -3.08 -12.21 13.86
CA ASP A 115 -2.33 -13.44 14.11
C ASP A 115 -3.19 -14.68 13.83
N ARG A 116 -4.49 -14.64 14.19
CA ARG A 116 -5.46 -15.69 13.86
C ARG A 116 -6.04 -15.61 12.44
N ASN A 117 -5.54 -14.69 11.61
CA ASN A 117 -5.92 -14.50 10.20
C ASN A 117 -7.38 -14.06 9.97
N ARG A 118 -8.04 -13.42 10.96
CA ARG A 118 -9.30 -12.70 10.72
C ARG A 118 -9.04 -11.38 9.98
N ILE A 119 -7.88 -10.77 10.19
CA ILE A 119 -7.32 -9.77 9.28
C ILE A 119 -6.40 -10.52 8.32
N ARG A 120 -6.89 -10.77 7.10
CA ARG A 120 -6.32 -11.73 6.16
C ARG A 120 -5.07 -11.21 5.46
N LYS A 121 -4.06 -12.07 5.41
CA LYS A 121 -2.80 -11.88 4.68
C LYS A 121 -2.89 -12.57 3.32
N HIS A 122 -2.21 -11.99 2.33
CA HIS A 122 -2.04 -12.60 1.02
C HIS A 122 -0.69 -12.22 0.37
N GLU A 123 0.28 -11.75 1.17
CA GLU A 123 1.64 -11.43 0.75
C GLU A 123 2.64 -11.92 1.80
N TYR A 124 3.80 -12.41 1.36
CA TYR A 124 4.91 -12.69 2.26
C TYR A 124 5.63 -11.42 2.66
N THR A 125 5.93 -11.30 3.95
CA THR A 125 6.79 -10.24 4.45
C THR A 125 8.27 -10.61 4.30
N ARG A 126 9.14 -9.59 4.36
CA ARG A 126 10.59 -9.73 4.25
C ARG A 126 11.21 -9.38 5.61
N PRO A 127 12.07 -10.24 6.17
CA PRO A 127 12.59 -10.05 7.53
C PRO A 127 13.35 -8.73 7.75
N ASP A 128 14.06 -8.23 6.73
CA ASP A 128 14.78 -6.96 6.76
C ASP A 128 13.79 -5.78 6.87
N LYS A 129 12.75 -5.77 6.04
CA LYS A 129 11.69 -4.75 6.06
C LYS A 129 10.89 -4.77 7.36
N GLU A 130 10.57 -5.95 7.88
CA GLU A 130 9.92 -6.03 9.18
C GLU A 130 10.81 -5.50 10.31
N THR A 131 12.10 -5.89 10.33
CA THR A 131 13.01 -5.49 11.41
C THR A 131 13.20 -3.97 11.44
N ASP A 132 13.32 -3.36 10.27
CA ASP A 132 13.35 -1.91 10.11
C ASP A 132 12.09 -1.25 10.69
N ARG A 133 10.89 -1.77 10.38
CA ARG A 133 9.63 -1.25 10.93
C ARG A 133 9.48 -1.48 12.44
N VAL A 134 9.93 -2.63 12.97
CA VAL A 134 9.95 -2.90 14.41
C VAL A 134 10.82 -1.86 15.13
N LYS A 135 12.04 -1.62 14.65
CA LYS A 135 12.94 -0.61 15.22
C LYS A 135 12.33 0.80 15.20
N GLN A 136 11.67 1.16 14.09
CA GLN A 136 10.99 2.45 14.00
C GLN A 136 9.86 2.57 15.05
N ILE A 137 8.95 1.59 15.11
CA ILE A 137 7.82 1.62 16.06
C ILE A 137 8.33 1.67 17.51
N ASP A 138 9.37 0.89 17.82
CA ASP A 138 9.96 0.85 19.15
C ASP A 138 10.60 2.19 19.54
N ALA A 139 11.41 2.77 18.64
CA ALA A 139 12.08 4.04 18.88
C ALA A 139 11.10 5.22 19.00
N LEU A 140 10.08 5.28 18.15
CA LEU A 140 9.05 6.32 18.20
C LEU A 140 8.07 6.15 19.35
N ASN A 141 7.99 4.95 19.92
CA ASN A 141 6.89 4.52 20.78
C ASN A 141 5.51 4.83 20.16
N ALA A 142 5.41 4.73 18.84
CA ALA A 142 4.24 5.08 18.05
C ALA A 142 4.25 4.36 16.71
N GLN A 143 3.07 4.15 16.15
CA GLN A 143 2.87 3.72 14.77
C GLN A 143 2.39 4.91 13.95
N THR A 144 3.17 5.26 12.94
CA THR A 144 3.01 6.49 12.16
C THR A 144 2.61 6.26 10.71
N GLY A 145 2.72 5.01 10.23
CA GLY A 145 2.30 4.60 8.89
C GLY A 145 1.10 3.64 8.99
N PRO A 146 -0.13 4.08 8.66
CA PRO A 146 -1.32 3.22 8.73
C PRO A 146 -1.22 2.02 7.77
N VAL A 147 -1.77 0.88 8.18
CA VAL A 147 -2.00 -0.27 7.29
C VAL A 147 -3.25 0.00 6.45
N PHE A 148 -3.16 -0.21 5.14
CA PHE A 148 -4.28 -0.08 4.23
C PHE A 148 -5.08 -1.39 4.25
N LEU A 149 -6.25 -1.35 4.88
CA LEU A 149 -7.16 -2.50 4.96
C LEU A 149 -8.38 -2.29 4.06
N THR A 150 -9.04 -3.38 3.71
CA THR A 150 -10.33 -3.35 3.04
C THR A 150 -11.34 -4.30 3.67
N TYR A 151 -12.62 -3.97 3.49
CA TYR A 151 -13.77 -4.74 3.93
C TYR A 151 -14.84 -4.74 2.85
N ARG A 152 -15.76 -5.71 2.89
CA ARG A 152 -16.93 -5.67 2.02
C ARG A 152 -17.86 -4.55 2.46
N HIS A 153 -18.21 -3.64 1.56
CA HIS A 153 -19.05 -2.48 1.83
C HIS A 153 -20.29 -2.83 2.66
N ASN A 154 -20.72 -1.88 3.49
CA ASN A 154 -21.80 -2.09 4.44
C ASN A 154 -22.64 -0.81 4.52
N ALA A 155 -23.92 -0.93 4.16
CA ALA A 155 -24.86 0.19 4.10
C ALA A 155 -24.93 1.01 5.41
N THR A 156 -24.75 0.37 6.57
CA THR A 156 -24.76 1.08 7.86
C THR A 156 -23.58 2.04 7.99
N ILE A 157 -22.40 1.61 7.53
CA ILE A 157 -21.21 2.47 7.51
C ILE A 157 -21.34 3.52 6.42
N ASP A 158 -21.90 3.17 5.26
CA ASP A 158 -22.10 4.10 4.15
C ASP A 158 -23.04 5.26 4.56
N ASP A 159 -24.16 4.95 5.21
CA ASP A 159 -25.11 5.95 5.74
C ASP A 159 -24.46 6.86 6.79
N LEU A 160 -23.61 6.29 7.65
CA LEU A 160 -22.87 7.05 8.66
C LEU A 160 -21.83 7.97 8.02
N VAL A 161 -21.09 7.49 7.01
CA VAL A 161 -20.15 8.31 6.24
C VAL A 161 -20.87 9.50 5.63
N GLU A 162 -22.01 9.29 4.97
CA GLU A 162 -22.77 10.39 4.36
C GLU A 162 -23.27 11.40 5.39
N THR A 163 -23.63 10.95 6.59
CA THR A 163 -24.01 11.82 7.71
C THR A 163 -22.82 12.65 8.21
N ILE A 164 -21.68 12.02 8.49
CA ILE A 164 -20.49 12.69 9.01
C ILE A 164 -19.92 13.69 8.00
N ARG A 165 -20.00 13.42 6.70
CA ARG A 165 -19.55 14.34 5.63
C ARG A 165 -20.30 15.67 5.60
N GLN A 166 -21.49 15.76 6.22
CA GLN A 166 -22.22 17.03 6.35
C GLN A 166 -21.67 17.92 7.48
N THR A 167 -20.75 17.41 8.29
CA THR A 167 -20.10 18.17 9.37
C THR A 167 -18.80 18.82 8.88
N PRO A 168 -18.33 19.90 9.52
CA PRO A 168 -17.03 20.49 9.20
C PRO A 168 -15.89 19.47 9.43
N PRO A 169 -14.99 19.25 8.45
CA PRO A 169 -13.86 18.37 8.63
C PRO A 169 -12.80 18.98 9.56
N LEU A 170 -11.96 18.12 10.17
CA LEU A 170 -10.74 18.54 10.85
C LEU A 170 -9.73 19.11 9.85
N TYR A 171 -9.56 18.43 8.73
CA TYR A 171 -8.63 18.79 7.66
C TYR A 171 -9.33 18.70 6.31
N ASP A 172 -9.02 19.64 5.43
CA ASP A 172 -9.41 19.62 4.02
C ASP A 172 -8.30 20.31 3.22
N LEU A 173 -7.38 19.51 2.69
CA LEU A 173 -6.12 19.98 2.13
C LEU A 173 -5.76 19.21 0.88
N ILE A 174 -4.92 19.80 0.03
CA ILE A 174 -4.46 19.21 -1.23
C ILE A 174 -2.94 19.01 -1.10
N ALA A 175 -2.49 17.77 -1.14
CA ALA A 175 -1.08 17.43 -1.07
C ALA A 175 -0.36 17.81 -2.38
N ASP A 176 0.97 17.73 -2.37
CA ASP A 176 1.82 18.14 -3.48
C ASP A 176 1.68 17.27 -4.74
N ASP A 177 1.13 16.07 -4.60
CA ASP A 177 0.75 15.16 -5.69
C ASP A 177 -0.63 15.47 -6.29
N GLY A 178 -1.35 16.46 -5.75
CA GLY A 178 -2.68 16.87 -6.19
C GLY A 178 -3.83 16.04 -5.60
N VAL A 179 -3.54 15.07 -4.71
CA VAL A 179 -4.57 14.32 -3.98
C VAL A 179 -5.16 15.22 -2.90
N ARG A 180 -6.48 15.30 -2.85
CA ARG A 180 -7.20 15.99 -1.77
C ARG A 180 -7.46 15.03 -0.62
N HIS A 181 -7.06 15.43 0.58
CA HIS A 181 -7.18 14.70 1.82
C HIS A 181 -8.19 15.40 2.72
N VAL A 182 -9.26 14.70 3.12
CA VAL A 182 -10.27 15.23 4.02
C VAL A 182 -10.44 14.28 5.20
N LEU A 183 -10.37 14.81 6.43
CA LEU A 183 -10.44 14.01 7.65
C LEU A 183 -11.56 14.53 8.56
N TRP A 184 -12.43 13.64 9.01
CA TRP A 184 -13.47 13.93 10.01
C TRP A 184 -13.22 13.11 11.27
N ARG A 185 -13.46 13.70 12.44
CA ARG A 185 -13.43 12.98 13.72
C ARG A 185 -14.82 12.45 14.05
N VAL A 186 -14.88 11.24 14.59
CA VAL A 186 -16.09 10.63 15.13
C VAL A 186 -15.87 10.36 16.61
N ASP A 187 -16.47 11.21 17.44
CA ASP A 187 -16.39 11.18 18.90
C ASP A 187 -17.76 11.03 19.60
N ASP A 188 -18.86 10.97 18.82
CA ASP A 188 -20.18 10.66 19.36
C ASP A 188 -20.25 9.18 19.82
N PRO A 189 -20.66 8.90 21.07
CA PRO A 189 -20.69 7.54 21.60
C PRO A 189 -21.60 6.58 20.83
N ALA A 190 -22.71 7.05 20.23
CA ALA A 190 -23.61 6.20 19.48
C ALA A 190 -23.01 5.83 18.11
N ASP A 191 -22.34 6.77 17.46
CA ASP A 191 -21.63 6.51 16.19
C ASP A 191 -20.44 5.57 16.41
N ILE A 192 -19.67 5.77 17.49
CA ILE A 192 -18.57 4.86 17.87
C ILE A 192 -19.08 3.42 18.10
N GLU A 193 -20.21 3.25 18.79
CA GLU A 193 -20.79 1.91 19.03
C GLU A 193 -21.31 1.30 17.73
N THR A 194 -21.95 2.09 16.87
CA THR A 194 -22.40 1.66 15.53
C THR A 194 -21.22 1.14 14.70
N ILE A 195 -20.12 1.89 14.63
CA ILE A 195 -18.91 1.48 13.91
C ILE A 195 -18.34 0.19 14.51
N THR A 196 -18.12 0.18 15.83
CA THR A 196 -17.45 -0.93 16.51
C THR A 196 -18.24 -2.23 16.35
N SER A 197 -19.55 -2.20 16.60
CA SER A 197 -20.42 -3.38 16.48
C SER A 197 -20.56 -3.87 15.03
N THR A 198 -20.60 -2.95 14.05
CA THR A 198 -20.69 -3.30 12.63
C THR A 198 -19.43 -4.01 12.15
N PHE A 199 -18.25 -3.49 12.49
CA PHE A 199 -16.98 -4.15 12.16
C PHE A 199 -16.78 -5.46 12.93
N GLU A 200 -17.19 -5.52 14.21
CA GLU A 200 -17.12 -6.76 14.99
C GLU A 200 -18.01 -7.87 14.41
N ALA A 201 -19.09 -7.52 13.70
CA ALA A 201 -19.94 -8.50 13.03
C ALA A 201 -19.37 -9.01 11.69
N MET A 202 -18.33 -8.39 11.15
CA MET A 202 -17.73 -8.81 9.88
C MET A 202 -16.89 -10.08 10.05
N ASP A 203 -16.94 -10.97 9.06
CA ASP A 203 -16.15 -12.20 9.07
C ASP A 203 -14.65 -11.92 9.09
N CYS A 204 -14.20 -10.93 8.33
CA CYS A 204 -12.79 -10.59 8.17
C CYS A 204 -12.56 -9.20 7.59
N LEU A 205 -11.31 -8.75 7.71
CA LEU A 205 -10.73 -7.64 6.95
C LEU A 205 -9.61 -8.19 6.07
N TYR A 206 -9.21 -7.46 5.04
CA TYR A 206 -8.12 -7.86 4.14
C TYR A 206 -7.04 -6.79 4.13
N ILE A 207 -5.78 -7.20 4.22
CA ILE A 207 -4.65 -6.26 4.08
C ILE A 207 -4.45 -5.98 2.61
N ALA A 208 -4.82 -4.78 2.15
CA ALA A 208 -4.53 -4.35 0.78
C ALA A 208 -3.07 -3.92 0.62
N ASP A 209 -2.55 -3.14 1.57
CA ASP A 209 -1.15 -2.72 1.63
C ASP A 209 -0.70 -2.60 3.10
N GLY A 210 0.57 -2.90 3.35
CA GLY A 210 1.16 -2.79 4.68
C GLY A 210 1.36 -4.11 5.41
N HIS A 211 1.53 -5.24 4.72
CA HIS A 211 1.85 -6.53 5.35
C HIS A 211 3.08 -6.44 6.26
N HIS A 212 4.13 -5.72 5.84
CA HIS A 212 5.31 -5.47 6.69
C HIS A 212 4.98 -4.67 7.97
N ARG A 213 4.05 -3.71 7.88
CA ARG A 213 3.60 -2.88 9.01
C ARG A 213 2.79 -3.71 10.02
N SER A 214 1.85 -4.52 9.54
CA SER A 214 1.08 -5.44 10.41
C SER A 214 1.97 -6.49 11.07
N ALA A 215 2.90 -7.09 10.33
CA ALA A 215 3.85 -8.06 10.89
C ALA A 215 4.79 -7.42 11.93
N ALA A 216 5.28 -6.20 11.67
CA ALA A 216 6.09 -5.47 12.64
C ALA A 216 5.31 -5.14 13.91
N ALA A 217 4.04 -4.71 13.79
CA ALA A 217 3.19 -4.45 14.95
C ALA A 217 2.95 -5.71 15.79
N SER A 218 2.71 -6.86 15.16
CA SER A 218 2.58 -8.15 15.86
C SER A 218 3.85 -8.51 16.64
N ARG A 219 5.03 -8.33 16.03
CA ARG A 219 6.32 -8.53 16.71
C ARG A 219 6.55 -7.56 17.88
N VAL A 220 6.17 -6.29 17.72
CA VAL A 220 6.26 -5.30 18.82
C VAL A 220 5.32 -5.67 19.97
N ALA A 221 4.11 -6.14 19.67
CA ALA A 221 3.16 -6.60 20.68
C ALA A 221 3.73 -7.79 21.48
N GLU A 222 4.29 -8.79 20.78
CA GLU A 222 4.95 -9.94 21.40
C GLU A 222 6.14 -9.52 22.29
N MET A 223 7.00 -8.63 21.79
CA MET A 223 8.14 -8.10 22.55
C MET A 223 7.69 -7.37 23.83
N ARG A 224 6.64 -6.56 23.77
CA ARG A 224 6.12 -5.82 24.93
C ARG A 224 5.41 -6.73 25.92
N ALA A 225 4.64 -7.70 25.44
CA ALA A 225 4.00 -8.72 26.27
C ALA A 225 5.02 -9.56 27.07
N ALA A 226 6.22 -9.79 26.54
CA ALA A 226 7.28 -10.49 27.28
C ALA A 226 7.83 -9.70 28.48
N THR A 227 7.61 -8.37 28.52
CA THR A 227 8.15 -7.48 29.56
C THR A 227 7.13 -7.08 30.64
N GLY A 228 5.85 -7.47 30.50
CA GLY A 228 4.78 -7.12 31.44
C GLY A 228 3.58 -8.06 31.38
N LYS A 229 2.65 -7.95 32.35
CA LYS A 229 1.35 -8.65 32.26
C LYS A 229 0.40 -7.81 31.42
N THR A 230 0.09 -8.26 30.21
CA THR A 230 -0.92 -7.63 29.36
C THR A 230 -2.25 -8.38 29.50
N ASN A 231 -3.37 -7.65 29.48
CA ASN A 231 -4.71 -8.21 29.36
C ASN A 231 -5.16 -8.31 27.89
N GLY A 232 -4.26 -7.99 26.95
CA GLY A 232 -4.53 -7.96 25.51
C GLY A 232 -5.36 -6.75 25.06
N GLU A 233 -5.38 -5.68 25.85
CA GLU A 233 -6.05 -4.41 25.53
C GLU A 233 -5.07 -3.22 25.52
N ALA A 234 -3.76 -3.47 25.65
CA ALA A 234 -2.77 -2.42 25.67
C ALA A 234 -2.71 -1.71 24.31
N SER A 235 -2.12 -0.51 24.27
CA SER A 235 -1.90 0.25 23.03
C SER A 235 -1.23 -0.60 21.94
N HIS A 236 -0.22 -1.39 22.31
CA HIS A 236 0.57 -2.25 21.44
C HIS A 236 -0.11 -3.54 20.98
N ASP A 237 -1.26 -3.92 21.56
CA ASP A 237 -2.05 -5.06 21.10
C ASP A 237 -2.88 -4.75 19.83
N TYR A 238 -2.68 -3.54 19.28
CA TYR A 238 -3.38 -3.03 18.10
C TYR A 238 -2.42 -2.31 17.16
N PHE A 239 -2.81 -2.20 15.90
CA PHE A 239 -2.08 -1.45 14.89
C PHE A 239 -2.92 -0.44 14.11
N LEU A 240 -2.34 0.73 13.84
CA LEU A 240 -2.96 1.80 13.07
C LEU A 240 -3.34 1.30 11.67
N SER A 241 -4.58 1.55 11.28
CA SER A 241 -5.11 1.19 9.97
C SER A 241 -6.03 2.26 9.40
N VAL A 242 -6.17 2.26 8.08
CA VAL A 242 -7.29 2.91 7.38
C VAL A 242 -8.01 1.84 6.56
N ILE A 243 -9.30 1.71 6.78
CA ILE A 243 -10.11 0.56 6.34
C ILE A 243 -11.15 1.04 5.31
N PHE A 244 -10.95 0.70 4.04
CA PHE A 244 -11.75 1.18 2.92
C PHE A 244 -12.76 0.13 2.43
N PRO A 245 -13.98 0.53 2.01
CA PRO A 245 -14.93 -0.39 1.42
C PRO A 245 -14.44 -0.85 0.04
N ASP A 246 -14.71 -2.11 -0.28
CA ASP A 246 -14.19 -2.81 -1.46
C ASP A 246 -14.64 -2.22 -2.80
N ASP A 247 -15.79 -1.54 -2.80
CA ASP A 247 -16.41 -0.92 -3.97
C ASP A 247 -15.88 0.49 -4.28
N GLN A 248 -15.06 1.08 -3.39
CA GLN A 248 -14.43 2.39 -3.61
C GLN A 248 -12.93 2.29 -3.95
N MET A 249 -12.32 1.13 -3.79
CA MET A 249 -10.88 1.00 -3.94
C MET A 249 -10.44 0.90 -5.40
N MET A 250 -9.35 1.58 -5.73
CA MET A 250 -8.74 1.52 -7.05
C MET A 250 -7.39 0.78 -7.00
N ILE A 251 -7.31 -0.31 -7.75
CA ILE A 251 -6.06 -1.00 -8.08
C ILE A 251 -5.65 -0.60 -9.49
N LEU A 252 -4.43 -0.10 -9.62
CA LEU A 252 -3.77 0.11 -10.90
C LEU A 252 -2.92 -1.11 -11.30
N ASP A 253 -2.63 -1.18 -12.59
CA ASP A 253 -1.75 -2.17 -13.18
C ASP A 253 -0.33 -2.10 -12.59
N TYR A 254 0.35 -3.24 -12.58
CA TYR A 254 1.76 -3.32 -12.22
C TYR A 254 2.50 -4.00 -13.36
N ASN A 255 3.15 -3.19 -14.19
CA ASN A 255 3.74 -3.58 -15.46
C ASN A 255 5.11 -4.23 -15.27
N ARG A 256 5.55 -5.01 -16.26
CA ARG A 256 6.86 -5.69 -16.27
C ARG A 256 7.74 -5.12 -17.36
N VAL A 257 9.02 -4.96 -17.10
CA VAL A 257 10.03 -4.67 -18.13
C VAL A 257 11.19 -5.64 -17.97
N ILE A 258 11.76 -6.09 -19.09
CA ILE A 258 12.78 -7.15 -19.10
C ILE A 258 13.95 -6.74 -20.00
N ARG A 259 15.18 -6.90 -19.49
CA ARG A 259 16.42 -6.41 -20.10
C ARG A 259 16.83 -7.13 -21.39
N ASP A 260 16.44 -8.39 -21.55
CA ASP A 260 16.81 -9.20 -22.71
C ASP A 260 15.73 -10.24 -23.05
N LEU A 261 15.83 -10.82 -24.25
CA LEU A 261 14.94 -11.87 -24.74
C LEU A 261 15.53 -13.28 -24.52
N ASN A 262 16.41 -13.45 -23.53
CA ASN A 262 17.04 -14.74 -23.21
C ASN A 262 17.78 -15.39 -24.40
N GLY A 263 18.47 -14.56 -25.19
CA GLY A 263 19.24 -14.99 -26.36
C GLY A 263 18.42 -15.19 -27.64
N LEU A 264 17.10 -14.94 -27.61
CA LEU A 264 16.25 -14.96 -28.79
C LEU A 264 16.37 -13.63 -29.57
N ASP A 265 16.21 -13.70 -30.88
CA ASP A 265 15.88 -12.53 -31.67
C ASP A 265 14.36 -12.25 -31.63
N GLN A 266 13.94 -11.10 -32.16
CA GLN A 266 12.54 -10.68 -32.13
C GLN A 266 11.59 -11.66 -32.84
N ALA A 267 12.01 -12.26 -33.95
CA ALA A 267 11.16 -13.18 -34.70
C ALA A 267 10.99 -14.50 -33.93
N ALA A 268 12.09 -15.09 -33.46
CA ALA A 268 12.06 -16.31 -32.67
C ALA A 268 11.33 -16.13 -31.32
N PHE A 269 11.39 -14.92 -30.75
CA PHE A 269 10.62 -14.57 -29.56
C PHE A 269 9.12 -14.57 -29.86
N LEU A 270 8.67 -13.87 -30.91
CA LEU A 270 7.27 -13.83 -31.32
C LEU A 270 6.73 -15.23 -31.65
N ASP A 271 7.49 -16.03 -32.41
CA ASP A 271 7.10 -17.41 -32.76
C ASP A 271 6.85 -18.27 -31.52
N LYS A 272 7.66 -18.12 -30.47
CA LYS A 272 7.47 -18.83 -29.19
C LYS A 272 6.24 -18.37 -28.43
N LEU A 273 5.87 -17.09 -28.54
CA LEU A 273 4.70 -16.55 -27.86
C LEU A 273 3.39 -17.08 -28.46
N GLU A 274 3.37 -17.39 -29.77
CA GLU A 274 2.19 -17.94 -30.44
C GLU A 274 1.75 -19.31 -29.90
N GLU A 275 2.60 -20.03 -29.16
CA GLU A 275 2.24 -21.28 -28.48
C GLU A 275 1.22 -21.09 -27.33
N ALA A 276 1.15 -19.88 -26.78
CA ALA A 276 0.32 -19.57 -25.61
C ALA A 276 -0.59 -18.35 -25.77
N PHE A 277 -0.29 -17.47 -26.73
CA PHE A 277 -0.99 -16.21 -26.93
C PHE A 277 -1.37 -16.01 -28.39
N ARG A 278 -2.55 -15.45 -28.63
CA ARG A 278 -2.84 -14.76 -29.88
C ARG A 278 -2.15 -13.40 -29.85
N ILE A 279 -1.42 -13.07 -30.91
CA ILE A 279 -0.62 -11.85 -31.01
C ILE A 279 -1.12 -10.99 -32.16
N GLU A 280 -1.36 -9.71 -31.91
CA GLU A 280 -1.78 -8.75 -32.93
C GLU A 280 -0.96 -7.46 -32.83
N PRO A 281 -0.29 -7.00 -33.91
CA PRO A 281 0.37 -5.71 -33.89
C PRO A 281 -0.66 -4.58 -33.77
N SER A 282 -0.29 -3.53 -33.02
CA SER A 282 -1.11 -2.34 -32.78
C SER A 282 -0.33 -1.08 -33.12
N SER A 283 -0.92 -0.17 -33.90
CA SER A 283 -0.32 1.14 -34.17
C SER A 283 -0.40 2.10 -32.98
N GLU A 284 -1.19 1.76 -31.96
CA GLU A 284 -1.40 2.55 -30.76
C GLU A 284 -0.91 1.80 -29.51
N SER A 285 -0.61 2.54 -28.44
CA SER A 285 -0.22 1.97 -27.16
C SER A 285 -1.33 1.06 -26.61
N VAL A 286 -0.97 -0.13 -26.14
CA VAL A 286 -1.95 -1.15 -25.73
C VAL A 286 -2.08 -1.20 -24.22
N LYS A 287 -3.16 -0.58 -23.70
CA LYS A 287 -3.65 -0.87 -22.34
C LYS A 287 -4.62 -2.04 -22.40
N PRO A 288 -4.40 -3.14 -21.65
CA PRO A 288 -5.34 -4.26 -21.60
C PRO A 288 -6.72 -3.82 -21.12
N GLY A 289 -7.77 -4.31 -21.77
CA GLY A 289 -9.16 -3.95 -21.44
C GLY A 289 -9.85 -4.95 -20.50
N GLN A 290 -9.30 -6.16 -20.36
CA GLN A 290 -9.86 -7.24 -19.55
C GLN A 290 -8.76 -8.22 -19.14
N SER A 291 -9.05 -9.06 -18.14
CA SER A 291 -8.17 -10.14 -17.71
C SER A 291 -7.93 -11.16 -18.84
N GLY A 292 -6.69 -11.66 -18.91
CA GLY A 292 -6.18 -12.51 -19.99
C GLY A 292 -5.62 -11.74 -21.18
N GLU A 293 -5.71 -10.40 -21.18
CA GLU A 293 -5.08 -9.54 -22.19
C GLU A 293 -3.83 -8.83 -21.64
N PHE A 294 -2.86 -8.64 -22.53
CA PHE A 294 -1.61 -7.95 -22.23
C PHE A 294 -1.25 -7.00 -23.39
N GLY A 295 -0.66 -5.87 -23.05
CA GLY A 295 0.08 -5.06 -24.02
C GLY A 295 1.54 -5.47 -23.99
N MET A 296 2.17 -5.64 -25.14
CA MET A 296 3.62 -5.87 -25.22
C MET A 296 4.25 -4.80 -26.11
N TYR A 297 5.28 -4.14 -25.61
CA TYR A 297 6.09 -3.21 -26.38
C TYR A 297 7.47 -3.79 -26.63
N LEU A 298 7.81 -3.98 -27.91
CA LEU A 298 9.01 -4.67 -28.35
C LEU A 298 9.54 -4.03 -29.63
N GLY A 299 10.81 -3.60 -29.62
CA GLY A 299 11.48 -3.08 -30.82
C GLY A 299 10.76 -1.89 -31.47
N GLY A 300 10.18 -0.99 -30.66
CA GLY A 300 9.45 0.18 -31.14
C GLY A 300 7.99 -0.08 -31.55
N GLN A 301 7.48 -1.31 -31.37
CA GLN A 301 6.15 -1.74 -31.82
C GLN A 301 5.31 -2.28 -30.65
N TRP A 302 4.05 -1.84 -30.58
CA TRP A 302 3.07 -2.40 -29.67
C TRP A 302 2.39 -3.63 -30.27
N TYR A 303 2.08 -4.59 -29.41
CA TYR A 303 1.31 -5.78 -29.69
C TYR A 303 0.24 -5.97 -28.61
N ARG A 304 -0.93 -6.46 -29.02
CA ARG A 304 -1.95 -7.02 -28.13
C ARG A 304 -1.74 -8.52 -28.05
N LEU A 305 -1.61 -9.02 -26.83
CA LEU A 305 -1.52 -10.44 -26.54
C LEU A 305 -2.80 -10.85 -25.82
N ALA A 306 -3.42 -11.94 -26.26
CA ALA A 306 -4.52 -12.57 -25.55
C ALA A 306 -4.15 -14.02 -25.25
N ILE A 307 -4.15 -14.40 -23.98
CA ILE A 307 -3.81 -15.77 -23.58
C ILE A 307 -4.89 -16.74 -24.07
N GLU A 308 -4.47 -17.93 -24.51
CA GLU A 308 -5.40 -18.98 -24.89
C GLU A 308 -6.31 -19.39 -23.72
N PRO A 309 -7.65 -19.38 -23.86
CA PRO A 309 -8.57 -19.61 -22.74
C PRO A 309 -8.37 -20.94 -22.00
N GLY A 310 -7.87 -21.96 -22.68
CA GLY A 310 -7.55 -23.27 -22.10
C GLY A 310 -6.38 -23.25 -21.11
N ARG A 311 -5.58 -22.18 -21.09
CA ARG A 311 -4.43 -22.00 -20.19
C ARG A 311 -4.77 -21.26 -18.91
N ILE A 312 -5.98 -20.72 -18.76
CA ILE A 312 -6.41 -19.98 -17.57
C ILE A 312 -6.99 -20.96 -16.54
N PRO A 313 -6.32 -21.19 -15.39
CA PRO A 313 -6.79 -22.13 -14.38
C PRO A 313 -7.89 -21.47 -13.52
N LYS A 314 -9.15 -21.48 -14.00
CA LYS A 314 -10.27 -20.73 -13.37
C LYS A 314 -10.51 -21.02 -11.88
N ALA A 315 -10.19 -22.23 -11.42
CA ALA A 315 -10.38 -22.68 -10.04
C ALA A 315 -9.22 -22.31 -9.10
N ASP A 316 -8.10 -21.84 -9.65
CA ASP A 316 -6.92 -21.43 -8.89
C ASP A 316 -6.91 -19.88 -8.82
N PRO A 317 -7.19 -19.29 -7.64
CA PRO A 317 -7.29 -17.84 -7.52
C PRO A 317 -5.94 -17.15 -7.74
N VAL A 318 -4.81 -17.80 -7.42
CA VAL A 318 -3.47 -17.26 -7.72
C VAL A 318 -3.12 -17.48 -9.18
N GLY A 319 -3.33 -18.69 -9.71
CA GLY A 319 -2.95 -19.08 -11.06
C GLY A 319 -3.68 -18.32 -12.16
N ARG A 320 -4.89 -17.82 -11.89
CA ARG A 320 -5.70 -17.05 -12.84
C ARG A 320 -5.36 -15.55 -12.90
N LEU A 321 -4.55 -15.03 -11.98
CA LEU A 321 -4.14 -13.63 -12.00
C LEU A 321 -3.30 -13.34 -13.25
N ASP A 322 -3.48 -12.17 -13.87
CA ASP A 322 -2.72 -11.77 -15.05
C ASP A 322 -1.19 -11.80 -14.83
N VAL A 323 -0.75 -11.45 -13.63
CA VAL A 323 0.66 -11.59 -13.23
C VAL A 323 1.16 -13.03 -13.26
N SER A 324 0.34 -13.99 -12.83
CA SER A 324 0.65 -15.43 -12.83
C SER A 324 0.56 -16.00 -14.24
N LEU A 325 -0.44 -15.58 -15.01
CA LEU A 325 -0.61 -16.00 -16.41
C LEU A 325 0.60 -15.58 -17.24
N LEU A 326 1.05 -14.32 -17.12
CA LEU A 326 2.25 -13.82 -17.79
C LEU A 326 3.51 -14.53 -17.28
N GLN A 327 3.64 -14.71 -15.97
CA GLN A 327 4.79 -15.40 -15.37
C GLN A 327 4.92 -16.84 -15.90
N ASN A 328 3.84 -17.61 -15.84
CA ASN A 328 3.86 -19.05 -16.09
C ASN A 328 3.80 -19.43 -17.57
N ASN A 329 3.28 -18.55 -18.44
CA ASN A 329 3.13 -18.85 -19.86
C ASN A 329 4.10 -18.08 -20.76
N LEU A 330 4.82 -17.09 -20.23
CA LEU A 330 5.76 -16.28 -21.00
C LEU A 330 7.11 -16.10 -20.28
N ILE A 331 7.11 -15.45 -19.12
CA ILE A 331 8.34 -14.98 -18.49
C ILE A 331 9.26 -16.14 -18.06
N ASP A 332 8.70 -17.16 -17.41
CA ASP A 332 9.47 -18.37 -17.06
C ASP A 332 9.81 -19.19 -18.32
N PRO A 333 8.85 -19.74 -19.08
CA PRO A 333 9.16 -20.70 -20.14
C PRO A 333 9.93 -20.12 -21.35
N VAL A 334 9.78 -18.83 -21.63
CA VAL A 334 10.41 -18.18 -22.81
C VAL A 334 11.63 -17.37 -22.40
N LEU A 335 11.50 -16.53 -21.37
CA LEU A 335 12.57 -15.62 -20.93
C LEU A 335 13.48 -16.21 -19.84
N GLY A 336 13.12 -17.38 -19.29
CA GLY A 336 13.94 -18.10 -18.32
C GLY A 336 14.07 -17.37 -16.99
N ILE A 337 13.08 -16.56 -16.60
CA ILE A 337 13.06 -15.83 -15.34
C ILE A 337 12.12 -16.56 -14.38
N ASN A 338 12.67 -17.50 -13.61
CA ASN A 338 11.87 -18.40 -12.76
C ASN A 338 11.42 -17.72 -11.46
N ASP A 339 12.27 -16.87 -10.86
CA ASP A 339 11.94 -16.11 -9.65
C ASP A 339 12.16 -14.60 -9.87
N PRO A 340 11.08 -13.85 -10.15
CA PRO A 340 11.19 -12.41 -10.44
C PRO A 340 11.62 -11.58 -9.22
N ARG A 341 11.69 -12.16 -8.02
CA ARG A 341 12.21 -11.48 -6.82
C ARG A 341 13.73 -11.44 -6.77
N ARG A 342 14.40 -12.33 -7.53
CA ARG A 342 15.85 -12.55 -7.45
C ARG A 342 16.56 -12.29 -8.76
N ASP A 343 15.86 -12.40 -9.89
CA ASP A 343 16.45 -12.14 -11.19
C ASP A 343 16.53 -10.63 -11.45
N LYS A 344 17.73 -10.13 -11.72
CA LYS A 344 17.97 -8.71 -11.98
C LYS A 344 17.53 -8.29 -13.39
N ARG A 345 17.20 -9.22 -14.29
CA ARG A 345 16.77 -8.91 -15.66
C ARG A 345 15.34 -8.37 -15.74
N ILE A 346 14.52 -8.59 -14.73
CA ILE A 346 13.16 -8.06 -14.65
C ILE A 346 13.10 -6.87 -13.70
N ASP A 347 12.29 -5.88 -14.07
CA ASP A 347 11.94 -4.77 -13.21
C ASP A 347 10.44 -4.43 -13.40
N PHE A 348 9.91 -3.56 -12.54
CA PHE A 348 8.48 -3.34 -12.41
C PHE A 348 8.14 -1.86 -12.53
N VAL A 349 7.05 -1.54 -13.23
CA VAL A 349 6.58 -0.16 -13.43
C VAL A 349 5.14 -0.07 -12.95
N GLY A 350 4.87 0.72 -11.92
CA GLY A 350 3.51 0.95 -11.43
C GLY A 350 2.67 1.71 -12.46
N GLY A 351 1.40 1.35 -12.60
CA GLY A 351 0.48 1.89 -13.62
C GLY A 351 0.31 3.40 -13.58
N ILE A 352 0.58 4.03 -12.43
CA ILE A 352 0.59 5.49 -12.26
C ILE A 352 1.60 6.21 -13.19
N ARG A 353 2.67 5.52 -13.61
CA ARG A 353 3.66 6.06 -14.56
C ARG A 353 3.17 6.03 -16.01
N GLY A 354 2.13 5.25 -16.30
CA GLY A 354 1.52 5.13 -17.62
C GLY A 354 2.35 4.33 -18.65
N LEU A 355 1.78 4.15 -19.83
CA LEU A 355 2.39 3.37 -20.92
C LEU A 355 3.61 4.05 -21.55
N ALA A 356 3.67 5.38 -21.53
CA ALA A 356 4.80 6.13 -22.06
C ALA A 356 6.12 5.82 -21.33
N GLU A 357 6.06 5.48 -20.04
CA GLU A 357 7.24 5.04 -19.30
C GLU A 357 7.74 3.67 -19.78
N LEU A 358 6.82 2.78 -20.19
CA LEU A 358 7.19 1.48 -20.77
C LEU A 358 7.91 1.66 -22.11
N GLU A 359 7.38 2.53 -22.97
CA GLU A 359 8.01 2.89 -24.25
C GLU A 359 9.40 3.47 -24.01
N ARG A 360 9.50 4.48 -23.12
CA ARG A 360 10.76 5.15 -22.79
C ARG A 360 11.85 4.16 -22.32
N ARG A 361 11.50 3.19 -21.48
CA ARG A 361 12.46 2.19 -20.97
C ARG A 361 12.94 1.24 -22.06
N VAL A 362 12.10 0.89 -23.03
CA VAL A 362 12.51 0.07 -24.16
C VAL A 362 13.31 0.89 -25.17
N ASP A 363 12.83 2.06 -25.58
CA ASP A 363 13.45 2.89 -26.61
C ASP A 363 14.81 3.46 -26.19
N SER A 364 15.04 3.64 -24.89
CA SER A 364 16.35 4.02 -24.35
C SER A 364 17.39 2.90 -24.42
N GLY A 365 16.98 1.66 -24.72
CA GLY A 365 17.82 0.47 -24.70
C GLY A 365 18.10 -0.07 -23.29
N GLU A 366 17.47 0.49 -22.25
CA GLU A 366 17.56 -0.04 -20.88
C GLU A 366 16.91 -1.43 -20.78
N MET A 367 15.79 -1.61 -21.48
CA MET A 367 14.98 -2.82 -21.50
C MET A 367 14.78 -3.30 -22.94
N ALA A 368 14.69 -4.61 -23.14
CA ALA A 368 14.40 -5.19 -24.46
C ALA A 368 12.89 -5.26 -24.75
N VAL A 369 12.08 -5.47 -23.72
CA VAL A 369 10.62 -5.63 -23.84
C VAL A 369 9.91 -5.10 -22.61
N ALA A 370 8.71 -4.57 -22.81
CA ALA A 370 7.79 -4.17 -21.74
C ALA A 370 6.43 -4.85 -21.90
N PHE A 371 5.78 -5.14 -20.77
CA PHE A 371 4.45 -5.73 -20.70
C PHE A 371 3.53 -4.85 -19.86
N ALA A 372 2.45 -4.38 -20.46
CA ALA A 372 1.31 -3.77 -19.78
C ALA A 372 0.33 -4.87 -19.34
N LEU A 373 -0.06 -4.87 -18.07
CA LEU A 373 -0.96 -5.87 -17.50
C LEU A 373 -2.35 -5.28 -17.26
N TYR A 374 -3.36 -6.14 -17.24
CA TYR A 374 -4.66 -5.78 -16.68
C TYR A 374 -4.55 -5.68 -15.15
N PRO A 375 -5.12 -4.64 -14.50
CA PRO A 375 -5.07 -4.50 -13.05
C PRO A 375 -5.75 -5.67 -12.33
N THR A 376 -5.13 -6.16 -11.26
CA THR A 376 -5.78 -7.17 -10.41
C THR A 376 -7.04 -6.59 -9.78
N SER A 377 -8.15 -7.34 -9.78
CA SER A 377 -9.39 -6.91 -9.16
C SER A 377 -9.38 -7.07 -7.64
N LEU A 378 -10.16 -6.25 -6.92
CA LEU A 378 -10.44 -6.45 -5.48
C LEU A 378 -11.01 -7.84 -5.20
N SER A 379 -11.88 -8.35 -6.08
CA SER A 379 -12.45 -9.69 -5.94
C SER A 379 -11.40 -10.81 -6.05
N ASP A 380 -10.39 -10.64 -6.90
CA ASP A 380 -9.31 -11.62 -7.02
C ASP A 380 -8.36 -11.57 -5.82
N LEU A 381 -8.03 -10.37 -5.34
CA LEU A 381 -7.26 -10.21 -4.11
C LEU A 381 -7.95 -10.90 -2.93
N MET A 382 -9.25 -10.64 -2.75
CA MET A 382 -10.03 -11.28 -1.70
C MET A 382 -10.07 -12.80 -1.88
N ALA A 383 -10.27 -13.29 -3.11
CA ALA A 383 -10.28 -14.74 -3.38
C ALA A 383 -8.95 -15.43 -3.02
N VAL A 384 -7.80 -14.79 -3.29
CA VAL A 384 -6.48 -15.31 -2.89
C VAL A 384 -6.35 -15.35 -1.36
N ALA A 385 -6.76 -14.26 -0.69
CA ALA A 385 -6.73 -14.19 0.76
C ALA A 385 -7.68 -15.21 1.43
N ASP A 386 -8.86 -15.43 0.85
CA ASP A 386 -9.85 -16.43 1.29
C ASP A 386 -9.33 -17.86 1.17
N ALA A 387 -8.55 -18.13 0.12
CA ALA A 387 -7.86 -19.40 -0.09
C ALA A 387 -6.64 -19.58 0.84
N ASN A 388 -6.29 -18.57 1.65
CA ASN A 388 -5.08 -18.52 2.47
C ASN A 388 -3.81 -18.72 1.62
N GLU A 389 -3.85 -18.21 0.39
CA GLU A 389 -2.76 -18.24 -0.57
C GLU A 389 -2.06 -16.88 -0.63
N VAL A 390 -0.96 -16.83 -1.38
CA VAL A 390 -0.10 -15.66 -1.47
C VAL A 390 0.02 -15.21 -2.91
N MET A 391 -0.20 -13.93 -3.15
CA MET A 391 -0.03 -13.32 -4.47
C MET A 391 1.45 -13.28 -4.87
N PRO A 392 1.76 -13.34 -6.19
CA PRO A 392 3.09 -13.03 -6.68
C PRO A 392 3.56 -11.63 -6.24
N PRO A 393 4.88 -11.37 -6.20
CA PRO A 393 5.38 -10.05 -5.88
C PRO A 393 4.87 -8.99 -6.87
N LYS A 394 4.59 -7.79 -6.37
CA LYS A 394 4.20 -6.64 -7.21
C LYS A 394 2.97 -6.96 -8.07
N SER A 395 1.93 -7.48 -7.44
CA SER A 395 0.65 -7.85 -8.08
C SER A 395 -0.40 -6.74 -8.06
N THR A 396 -0.29 -5.81 -7.11
CA THR A 396 -1.27 -4.76 -6.89
C THR A 396 -0.57 -3.42 -6.67
N TRP A 397 -1.21 -2.35 -7.15
CA TRP A 397 -0.79 -0.97 -6.91
C TRP A 397 -2.01 -0.15 -6.52
N PHE A 398 -2.21 0.10 -5.23
CA PHE A 398 -3.34 0.90 -4.76
C PHE A 398 -3.08 2.39 -4.92
N GLU A 399 -4.09 3.11 -5.42
CA GLU A 399 -4.15 4.57 -5.44
C GLU A 399 -5.55 5.04 -4.99
N PRO A 400 -5.68 6.26 -4.45
CA PRO A 400 -4.60 7.16 -4.05
C PRO A 400 -3.86 6.61 -2.83
N LYS A 401 -2.58 6.96 -2.66
CA LYS A 401 -1.83 6.62 -1.46
C LYS A 401 -2.35 7.37 -0.23
N LEU A 402 -2.32 6.72 0.92
CA LEU A 402 -2.50 7.39 2.23
C LEU A 402 -1.37 8.39 2.44
N ALA A 403 -1.63 9.53 3.05
CA ALA A 403 -0.56 10.41 3.53
C ALA A 403 -0.09 10.00 4.94
N ASP A 404 1.21 10.19 5.19
CA ASP A 404 1.78 10.14 6.53
C ASP A 404 1.48 11.46 7.29
N GLY A 405 1.46 11.39 8.61
CA GLY A 405 1.40 12.56 9.49
C GLY A 405 0.03 13.15 9.79
N LEU A 406 -1.06 12.61 9.22
CA LEU A 406 -2.41 13.07 9.56
C LEU A 406 -2.94 12.50 10.88
N VAL A 407 -2.68 11.22 11.17
CA VAL A 407 -3.03 10.57 12.44
C VAL A 407 -2.02 9.46 12.73
N SER A 408 -1.49 9.42 13.95
CA SER A 408 -0.56 8.40 14.45
C SER A 408 -1.11 7.74 15.72
N HIS A 409 -0.77 6.46 15.94
CA HIS A 409 -1.16 5.70 17.13
C HIS A 409 0.01 5.60 18.11
N VAL A 410 -0.11 6.25 19.27
CA VAL A 410 0.91 6.23 20.33
C VAL A 410 0.79 4.93 21.14
N LEU A 411 1.92 4.31 21.47
CA LEU A 411 1.98 3.07 22.23
C LEU A 411 2.24 3.32 23.72
N ASP A 412 1.20 3.63 24.50
CA ASP A 412 1.23 3.85 25.95
C ASP A 412 0.81 2.66 26.84
#